data_AF-F0NHT8-F1
#
_entry.id   AF-F0NHT8-F1
#
_cell.length_a   1.000
_cell.length_b   1.000
_cell.length_c   1.000
_cell.angle_alpha   90.00
_cell.angle_beta   90.00
_cell.angle_gamma   90.00
#
_symmetry.space_group_name_H-M   'P 1'
#
loop_
_entity.id
_entity.type
_entity.pdbx_description
1 polymer ?
#
loop_
_entity_poly.entity_id
_entity_poly.type
_entity_poly.pdbx_seq_one_letter_code
_entity_poly.pdbx_strand_id
1 'polypeptide(L)' 'MGNKVFTFGDIRIREVKGKYYVYVIEKNKDGQRTDCYVGPLDKVIEFYVSSGGLGVSLEWTGRDLNPGPLGCQPSTLPG' A
#
# COMPACT_ATOMS: atom_id res chain seq x y z
N MET A 1 24.76 6.20 8.57
CA MET A 1 23.60 5.90 7.70
C MET A 1 22.38 6.57 8.28
N GLY A 2 21.77 7.52 7.56
CA GLY A 2 20.52 8.15 8.00
C GLY A 2 19.34 7.18 7.91
N ASN A 3 18.40 7.30 8.83
CA ASN A 3 17.12 6.59 8.74
C ASN A 3 16.35 7.10 7.51
N LYS A 4 15.86 6.20 6.64
CA LYS A 4 15.06 6.58 5.48
C LYS A 4 13.66 7.01 5.91
N VAL A 5 13.14 8.07 5.29
CA VAL A 5 11.76 8.52 5.52
C VAL A 5 11.10 8.75 4.17
N PHE A 6 9.92 8.17 4.00
CA PHE A 6 9.07 8.35 2.84
C PHE A 6 7.81 9.11 3.27
N THR A 7 7.40 10.10 2.49
CA THR A 7 6.17 10.87 2.78
C THR A 7 5.31 10.91 1.51
N PHE A 8 4.05 10.53 1.64
CA PHE A 8 3.07 10.43 0.57
C PHE A 8 1.78 11.12 1.02
N GLY A 9 1.54 12.35 0.56
CA GLY A 9 0.39 13.13 1.01
C GLY A 9 0.35 13.21 2.53
N ASP A 10 -0.72 12.65 3.11
CA ASP A 10 -0.95 12.61 4.55
C ASP A 10 -0.41 11.34 5.23
N ILE A 11 0.47 10.57 4.57
CA ILE A 11 1.07 9.36 5.13
C ILE A 11 2.59 9.52 5.19
N ARG A 12 3.22 9.06 6.27
CA ARG A 12 4.67 9.03 6.44
C ARG A 12 5.14 7.66 6.90
N ILE A 13 6.15 7.12 6.23
CA ILE A 13 6.79 5.85 6.58
C ILE A 13 8.23 6.12 7.01
N ARG A 14 8.60 5.69 8.21
CA ARG A 14 9.95 5.87 8.78
C ARG A 14 10.64 4.53 8.91
N GLU A 15 11.88 4.42 8.42
CA GLU A 15 12.75 3.29 8.67
C GLU A 15 13.48 3.50 10.01
N VAL A 16 13.43 2.52 10.89
CA VAL A 16 14.22 2.50 12.12
C VAL A 16 14.82 1.10 12.28
N LYS A 17 16.15 1.01 12.19
CA LYS A 17 16.90 -0.25 12.34
C LYS A 17 16.37 -1.37 11.42
N GLY A 18 16.07 -1.05 10.16
CA GLY A 18 15.57 -2.00 9.16
C GLY A 18 14.08 -2.38 9.31
N LYS A 19 13.35 -1.74 10.23
CA LYS A 19 11.88 -1.87 10.35
C LYS A 19 11.19 -0.60 9.89
N TYR A 20 10.05 -0.75 9.24
CA TYR A 20 9.25 0.38 8.75
C TYR A 20 8.04 0.62 9.64
N TYR A 21 7.77 1.89 9.91
CA TYR A 21 6.67 2.34 10.77
C TYR A 21 5.83 3.38 10.03
N VAL A 22 4.51 3.23 10.11
CA VAL A 22 3.55 4.08 9.39
C VAL A 22 2.95 5.11 10.34
N TYR A 23 2.86 6.33 9.84
CA TYR A 23 2.25 7.49 10.49
C TYR A 23 1.26 8.14 9.53
N VAL A 24 0.18 8.70 10.07
CA VAL A 24 -0.71 9.62 9.34
C VAL A 24 -0.40 11.04 9.80
N ILE A 25 -0.33 11.97 8.87
CA ILE A 25 -0.13 13.39 9.11
C ILE A 25 -1.51 14.03 9.18
N GLU A 26 -1.98 14.32 10.39
CA GLU A 26 -3.24 15.03 10.59
C GLU A 26 -2.98 16.52 10.79
N LYS A 27 -3.87 17.36 10.28
CA LYS A 27 -3.90 18.78 10.60
C LYS A 27 -4.93 19.02 11.70
N ASN A 28 -4.47 19.50 12.84
CA ASN A 28 -5.37 19.96 13.89
C ASN A 28 -6.09 21.24 13.44
N LYS A 29 -7.17 21.61 14.12
CA LYS A 29 -7.96 22.82 13.85
C LYS A 29 -7.12 24.11 13.87
N ASP A 30 -6.00 24.10 14.59
CA ASP A 30 -5.05 25.20 14.71
C ASP A 30 -3.97 25.21 13.60
N GLY A 31 -4.09 24.34 12.59
CA GLY A 31 -3.15 24.25 11.46
C GLY A 31 -1.83 23.52 11.77
N GLN A 32 -1.61 23.08 13.01
CA GLN A 32 -0.45 22.26 13.37
C GLN A 32 -0.55 20.86 12.76
N ARG A 33 0.55 20.43 12.12
CA ARG A 33 0.72 19.08 11.59
C ARG A 33 1.18 18.15 12.69
N THR A 34 0.40 17.10 12.96
CA THR A 34 0.72 16.07 13.94
C THR A 34 0.93 14.75 13.23
N ASP A 35 2.05 14.08 13.51
CA ASP A 35 2.32 12.72 13.03
C ASP A 35 1.69 11.71 14.01
N CYS A 36 0.56 11.14 13.64
CA CYS A 36 -0.13 10.09 14.41
C CYS A 36 0.44 8.72 14.04
N TYR A 37 0.95 7.98 15.02
CA TYR A 37 1.46 6.62 14.80
C TYR A 37 0.32 5.64 14.55
N VAL A 38 0.40 4.90 13.43
CA VAL A 38 -0.59 3.88 13.06
C VAL A 38 -0.13 2.50 13.51
N GLY A 39 1.12 2.15 13.21
CA GLY A 39 1.63 0.81 13.46
C GLY A 39 2.87 0.48 12.64
N PRO A 40 3.45 -0.72 12.85
CA PRO A 40 4.51 -1.23 12.00
C PRO A 40 3.94 -1.63 10.63
N LEU A 41 4.73 -1.38 9.57
CA LEU A 41 4.28 -1.53 8.18
C LEU A 41 3.83 -2.95 7.84
N ASP A 42 4.51 -3.97 8.37
CA ASP A 42 4.15 -5.37 8.15
C ASP A 42 2.72 -5.69 8.62
N LYS A 43 2.34 -5.19 9.80
CA LYS A 43 0.99 -5.38 10.35
C LYS A 43 -0.08 -4.61 9.59
N VAL A 44 0.24 -3.41 9.11
CA VAL A 44 -0.69 -2.63 8.30
C VAL A 44 -0.98 -3.32 6.97
N ILE A 45 0.06 -3.87 6.32
CA ILE A 45 -0.10 -4.65 5.09
C ILE A 45 -0.87 -5.94 5.35
N GLU A 46 -0.52 -6.69 6.39
CA GLU A 46 -1.21 -7.92 6.79
C GLU A 46 -2.71 -7.67 7.00
N PHE A 47 -3.05 -6.63 7.76
CA PHE A 47 -4.43 -6.22 7.99
C PHE A 47 -5.15 -5.84 6.69
N TYR A 48 -4.53 -5.04 5.82
CA TYR A 48 -5.15 -4.61 4.58
C TYR A 48 -5.43 -5.77 3.63
N VAL A 49 -4.48 -6.72 3.54
CA VAL A 49 -4.62 -7.97 2.80
C VAL A 49 -5.75 -8.83 3.39
N SER A 50 -5.73 -9.07 4.71
CA SER A 50 -6.67 -9.98 5.36
C SER A 50 -8.10 -9.44 5.35
N SER A 51 -8.26 -8.11 5.35
CA SER A 51 -9.56 -7.44 5.29
C SER A 51 -10.19 -7.45 3.89
N GLY A 52 -9.54 -8.07 2.90
CA GLY A 52 -10.00 -8.09 1.51
C GLY A 52 -9.89 -6.73 0.81
N GLY A 53 -9.14 -5.77 1.37
CA GLY A 53 -9.00 -4.41 0.84
C GLY A 53 -8.37 -4.35 -0.56
N LEU A 54 -7.64 -5.39 -0.94
CA LEU A 54 -7.04 -5.53 -2.26
C LEU A 54 -7.98 -6.16 -3.31
N GLY A 55 -9.11 -6.77 -2.91
CA GLY A 55 -9.95 -7.58 -3.80
C GLY A 55 -9.23 -8.83 -4.36
N VAL A 56 -8.03 -9.13 -3.86
CA VAL A 56 -7.20 -10.27 -4.25
C VAL A 56 -7.03 -11.14 -3.03
N SER A 57 -7.58 -12.36 -3.07
CA SER A 57 -7.19 -13.43 -2.15
C SER A 57 -5.69 -13.65 -2.33
N LEU A 58 -4.90 -13.54 -1.26
CA LEU A 58 -3.45 -13.81 -1.29
C LEU A 58 -3.19 -15.32 -1.32
N GLU A 59 -3.90 -16.03 -2.19
CA GLU A 59 -3.36 -17.24 -2.80
C GLU A 59 -2.28 -16.77 -3.76
N TRP A 60 -1.03 -17.07 -3.44
CA TRP A 60 0.16 -16.71 -4.21
C TRP A 60 0.20 -17.43 -5.57
N THR A 61 -0.80 -17.22 -6.42
CA THR A 61 -0.79 -17.64 -7.82
C THR A 61 -0.19 -16.48 -8.58
N GLY A 62 1.13 -16.51 -8.78
CA GLY A 62 1.92 -15.44 -9.39
C GLY A 62 1.22 -14.82 -10.59
N ARG A 63 0.65 -13.62 -10.38
CA ARG A 63 0.28 -12.75 -11.47
C ARG A 63 1.42 -11.77 -11.65
N ASP A 64 2.06 -11.93 -12.80
CA ASP A 64 3.03 -11.00 -13.36
C ASP A 64 2.56 -9.55 -13.12
N LEU A 65 3.37 -8.76 -12.42
CA LEU A 65 3.08 -7.37 -12.05
C LEU A 65 3.33 -6.38 -13.20
N ASN A 66 3.35 -6.87 -14.44
CA ASN A 66 3.38 -6.01 -15.60
C ASN A 66 1.95 -5.61 -15.99
N PRO A 67 1.68 -4.33 -16.27
CA PRO A 67 0.48 -3.93 -17.00
C PRO A 67 0.63 -4.37 -18.45
N GLY A 68 0.50 -5.67 -18.69
CA GLY A 68 0.36 -6.22 -20.03
C GLY A 68 -1.03 -5.90 -20.60
N PRO A 69 -1.20 -5.82 -21.92
CA PRO A 69 -2.49 -5.50 -22.52
C PRO A 69 -3.54 -6.53 -22.08
N LEU A 70 -4.76 -6.05 -21.79
CA LEU A 70 -5.92 -6.90 -21.54
C LEU A 70 -6.01 -7.95 -22.66
N GLY A 71 -6.00 -9.22 -22.26
CA GLY A 71 -5.93 -10.35 -23.18
C GLY A 71 -6.93 -10.23 -24.33
N CYS A 72 -6.46 -10.58 -25.52
CA CYS A 72 -7.28 -10.63 -26.73
C CYS A 72 -8.54 -11.46 -26.45
N GLN A 73 -9.72 -10.85 -26.56
CA GLN A 73 -10.96 -11.61 -26.64
C GLN A 73 -10.96 -12.35 -27.99
N PRO A 74 -11.21 -13.67 -28.02
CA PRO A 74 -11.38 -14.38 -29.28
C PRO A 74 -12.64 -13.85 -29.97
N SER A 75 -12.44 -13.33 -31.18
CA SER A 75 -13.52 -12.88 -32.06
C SER A 75 -14.53 -14.01 -32.25
N THR A 76 -15.77 -13.80 -31.80
CA THR A 76 -16.91 -14.60 -32.24
C THR A 76 -17.09 -14.35 -33.73
N LEU A 77 -16.69 -15.31 -34.56
CA LEU A 77 -17.05 -15.36 -35.98
C LEU A 77 -18.57 -15.55 -36.12
N PRO A 78 -19.29 -14.77 -36.95
CA PRO A 78 -20.63 -15.14 -37.38
C PRO A 78 -20.52 -16.20 -38.50
N GLY A 79 -21.40 -17.19 -38.44
CA GLY A 79 -21.69 -18.09 -39.57
C GLY A 79 -22.62 -17.45 -40.59
#